data_AF-A0A1T5H107-F1
#
_entry.id   AF-A0A1T5H107-F1
#
_cell.length_a   1.000
_cell.length_b   1.000
_cell.length_c   1.000
_cell.angle_alpha   90.00
_cell.angle_beta   90.00
_cell.angle_gamma   90.00
#
_symmetry.space_group_name_H-M   'P 1'
#
loop_
_entity.id
_entity.type
_entity.pdbx_description
1 polymer ?
#
loop_
_entity_poly.entity_id
_entity_poly.type
_entity_poly.pdbx_seq_one_letter_code
_entity_poly.pdbx_strand_id
1 'polypeptide(L)'
;MDQLLEQFKEHIREDGEEDSSLSFYLRNARRYVKNATGAEQEYLVLMVAGIMYEYRVAEDEMKKALDAITPFIVQEVYSYAETTS
;
A
#
# COMPACT_ATOMS: atom_id res chain seq x y z
N MET A 1 -4.99 4.94 12.99
CA MET A 1 -3.89 5.45 12.13
C MET A 1 -2.56 4.97 12.69
N ASP A 2 -2.40 5.10 14.01
CA ASP A 2 -1.20 4.71 14.74
C ASP A 2 -0.83 3.22 14.60
N GLN A 3 -1.79 2.30 14.67
CA GLN A 3 -1.50 0.86 14.50
C GLN A 3 -0.97 0.49 13.10
N LEU A 4 -1.53 1.11 12.05
CA LEU A 4 -1.07 0.88 10.67
C LEU A 4 0.31 1.52 10.43
N LEU A 5 0.59 2.64 11.11
CA LEU A 5 1.89 3.29 11.08
C LEU A 5 2.97 2.42 11.72
N GLU A 6 2.69 1.81 12.87
CA GLU A 6 3.62 0.87 13.52
C GLU A 6 3.86 -0.38 12.65
N GLN A 7 2.80 -0.98 12.10
CA GLN A 7 2.94 -2.09 11.13
C GLN A 7 3.76 -1.69 9.90
N PHE A 8 3.66 -0.44 9.46
CA PHE A 8 4.41 0.05 8.32
C PHE A 8 5.90 0.21 8.66
N LYS A 9 6.24 0.75 9.83
CA LYS A 9 7.62 0.81 10.33
C LYS A 9 8.24 -0.58 10.40
N GLU A 10 7.51 -1.56 10.95
CA GLU A 10 7.94 -2.96 10.97
C GLU A 10 8.12 -3.54 9.56
N HIS A 11 7.25 -3.18 8.62
CA HIS A 11 7.29 -3.66 7.23
C HIS A 11 8.53 -3.18 6.48
N ILE A 12 8.90 -1.91 6.62
CA ILE A 12 10.09 -1.34 5.94
C ILE A 12 11.39 -1.56 6.73
N ARG A 13 11.30 -2.05 7.98
CA ARG A 13 12.44 -2.27 8.90
C ARG A 13 13.35 -1.05 9.04
N GLU A 14 12.77 0.14 9.05
CA GLU A 14 13.51 1.40 9.12
C GLU A 14 13.32 2.09 10.46
N ASP A 15 14.42 2.24 11.18
CA ASP A 15 14.49 2.98 12.44
C ASP A 15 14.89 4.43 12.15
N GLY A 16 14.00 5.39 12.40
CA GLY A 16 14.35 6.82 12.44
C GLY A 16 13.70 7.73 11.40
N GLU A 17 12.84 7.22 10.52
CA GLU A 17 12.00 8.07 9.67
C GLU A 17 10.90 8.79 10.47
N GLU A 18 10.62 10.05 10.13
CA GLU A 18 9.58 10.81 10.79
C GLU A 18 8.18 10.24 10.47
N ASP A 19 7.34 10.10 11.49
CA ASP A 19 5.95 9.66 11.37
C ASP A 19 5.15 10.47 10.33
N SER A 20 5.51 11.75 10.12
CA SER A 20 4.90 12.65 9.16
C SER A 20 5.13 12.21 7.70
N SER A 21 6.35 11.74 7.39
CA SER A 21 6.79 11.20 6.10
C SER A 21 6.14 9.85 5.84
N LEU A 22 6.19 8.94 6.80
CA LEU A 22 5.57 7.61 6.70
C LEU A 22 4.05 7.70 6.55
N SER A 23 3.41 8.64 7.24
CA SER A 23 1.98 8.90 7.09
C SER A 23 1.60 9.39 5.69
N PHE A 24 2.49 10.08 4.97
CA PHE A 24 2.23 10.48 3.59
C PHE A 24 2.10 9.26 2.67
N TYR A 25 3.02 8.30 2.75
CA TYR A 25 2.98 7.08 1.96
C TYR A 25 1.74 6.25 2.29
N LEU A 26 1.41 6.08 3.57
CA LEU A 26 0.20 5.36 3.98
C LEU A 26 -1.09 5.98 3.47
N ARG A 27 -1.20 7.33 3.49
CA ARG A 27 -2.38 8.02 2.94
C ARG A 27 -2.52 7.79 1.43
N ASN A 28 -1.42 7.89 0.69
CA ASN A 28 -1.44 7.66 -0.76
C ASN A 28 -1.74 6.20 -1.10
N ALA A 29 -1.14 5.26 -0.37
CA ALA A 29 -1.40 3.84 -0.53
C ALA A 29 -2.86 3.47 -0.24
N ARG A 30 -3.46 4.00 0.85
CA ARG A 30 -4.89 3.82 1.14
C ARG A 30 -5.76 4.28 -0.02
N ARG A 31 -5.49 5.47 -0.54
CA ARG A 31 -6.24 6.02 -1.67
C ARG A 31 -6.08 5.16 -2.93
N TYR A 32 -4.87 4.71 -3.22
CA TYR A 32 -4.58 3.85 -4.36
C TYR A 32 -5.36 2.53 -4.27
N VAL A 33 -5.23 1.82 -3.14
CA VAL A 33 -5.89 0.52 -2.92
C VAL A 33 -7.40 0.66 -2.98
N LYS A 34 -7.97 1.67 -2.29
CA LYS A 34 -9.42 1.94 -2.34
C LYS A 34 -9.94 2.17 -3.75
N ASN A 35 -9.22 2.96 -4.55
CA ASN A 35 -9.61 3.23 -5.92
C ASN A 35 -9.48 1.98 -6.81
N ALA A 36 -8.51 1.11 -6.52
CA ALA A 36 -8.23 -0.07 -7.30
C ALA A 36 -9.18 -1.25 -6.98
N THR A 37 -9.60 -1.39 -5.71
CA THR A 37 -10.36 -2.57 -5.24
C THR A 37 -11.78 -2.26 -4.78
N GLY A 38 -12.10 -0.99 -4.50
CA GLY A 38 -13.33 -0.60 -3.80
C GLY A 38 -13.26 -0.73 -2.28
N ALA A 39 -12.19 -1.33 -1.73
CA ALA A 39 -11.98 -1.56 -0.31
C ALA A 39 -10.60 -1.08 0.18
N GLU A 40 -10.43 -0.93 1.48
CA GLU A 40 -9.15 -0.53 2.10
C GLU A 40 -8.46 -1.72 2.77
N GLN A 41 -8.10 -2.75 1.98
CA GLN A 41 -7.43 -3.94 2.51
C GLN A 41 -6.06 -3.58 3.10
N GLU A 42 -5.90 -3.74 4.41
CA GLU A 42 -4.74 -3.22 5.15
C GLU A 42 -3.40 -3.77 4.65
N TYR A 43 -3.34 -5.05 4.28
CA TYR A 43 -2.11 -5.66 3.76
C TYR A 43 -1.69 -5.07 2.40
N LEU A 44 -2.65 -4.80 1.49
CA LEU A 44 -2.36 -4.13 0.22
C LEU A 44 -1.90 -2.70 0.44
N VAL A 45 -2.47 -2.01 1.44
CA VAL A 45 -2.05 -0.66 1.81
C VAL A 45 -0.60 -0.67 2.27
N LEU A 46 -0.21 -1.62 3.12
CA LEU A 46 1.18 -1.75 3.58
C LEU A 46 2.14 -2.05 2.42
N MET A 47 1.78 -2.98 1.52
CA MET A 47 2.63 -3.31 0.35
C MET A 47 2.79 -2.11 -0.60
N VAL A 48 1.70 -1.42 -0.93
CA VAL A 48 1.75 -0.23 -1.79
C VAL A 48 2.53 0.90 -1.13
N ALA A 49 2.35 1.12 0.18
CA ALA A 49 3.13 2.12 0.91
C ALA A 49 4.62 1.78 0.93
N GLY A 50 4.98 0.50 1.12
CA GLY A 50 6.36 0.02 1.06
C GLY A 50 6.98 0.24 -0.32
N ILE A 51 6.25 -0.09 -1.39
CA ILE A 51 6.68 0.15 -2.78
C ILE A 51 6.92 1.64 -3.04
N MET A 52 5.97 2.50 -2.64
CA MET A 52 6.09 3.94 -2.82
C MET A 52 7.27 4.53 -2.03
N TYR A 53 7.53 3.98 -0.84
CA TYR A 53 8.64 4.40 0.02
C TYR A 53 10.00 3.99 -0.57
N GLU A 54 10.15 2.69 -0.89
CA GLU A 54 11.39 2.09 -1.40
C GLU A 54 11.80 2.70 -2.74
N TYR A 55 10.85 2.83 -3.67
CA TYR A 55 11.12 3.26 -5.05
C TYR A 55 10.77 4.73 -5.31
N ARG A 56 10.70 5.58 -4.27
CA ARG A 56 10.28 6.99 -4.36
C ARG A 56 11.03 7.85 -5.38
N VAL A 57 12.23 7.46 -5.79
CA VAL A 57 13.05 8.14 -6.82
C VAL A 57 13.22 7.35 -8.12
N ALA A 58 12.76 6.10 -8.18
CA ALA A 58 12.99 5.17 -9.28
C ALA A 58 11.66 4.77 -9.93
N GLU A 59 11.13 5.63 -10.80
CA GLU A 59 9.81 5.46 -11.42
C GLU A 59 9.62 4.10 -12.13
N ASP A 60 10.63 3.66 -12.89
CA ASP A 60 10.57 2.38 -13.60
C ASP A 60 10.48 1.18 -12.64
N GLU A 61 11.20 1.22 -11.52
CA GLU A 61 11.17 0.15 -10.52
C GLU A 61 9.87 0.19 -9.70
N MET A 62 9.38 1.39 -9.38
CA MET A 62 8.06 1.57 -8.76
C MET A 62 6.97 0.95 -9.64
N LYS A 63 6.98 1.25 -10.94
CA LYS A 63 6.02 0.69 -11.89
C LYS A 63 6.09 -0.84 -11.92
N LYS A 64 7.29 -1.42 -12.05
CA LYS A 64 7.47 -2.88 -12.04
C LYS A 64 6.94 -3.52 -10.75
N ALA A 65 7.19 -2.90 -9.60
CA ALA A 65 6.72 -3.41 -8.33
C ALA A 65 5.19 -3.33 -8.18
N LEU A 66 4.57 -2.23 -8.65
CA LEU A 66 3.11 -2.10 -8.71
C LEU A 66 2.50 -3.13 -9.68
N ASP A 67 3.10 -3.33 -10.86
CA ASP A 67 2.67 -4.33 -11.83
C ASP A 67 2.75 -5.74 -11.22
N ALA A 68 3.80 -6.05 -10.46
CA ALA A 68 3.99 -7.34 -9.79
C ALA A 68 2.90 -7.65 -8.75
N ILE A 69 2.34 -6.66 -8.06
CA ILE A 69 1.26 -6.87 -7.08
C ILE A 69 -0.15 -6.83 -7.69
N THR A 70 -0.27 -6.53 -8.99
CA THR A 70 -1.55 -6.46 -9.70
C THR A 70 -2.43 -7.71 -9.52
N PRO A 71 -1.90 -8.95 -9.53
CA PRO A 71 -2.73 -10.14 -9.28
C PRO A 71 -3.46 -10.11 -7.93
N PHE A 72 -2.84 -9.58 -6.87
CA PHE A 72 -3.47 -9.46 -5.56
C PHE A 72 -4.59 -8.41 -5.57
N ILE A 73 -4.36 -7.28 -6.25
CA ILE A 73 -5.38 -6.23 -6.43
C ILE A 73 -6.60 -6.82 -7.14
N VAL A 74 -6.39 -7.53 -8.25
CA VAL A 74 -7.47 -8.16 -9.03
C VAL A 74 -8.24 -9.17 -8.18
N GLN A 75 -7.55 -9.99 -7.40
CA GLN A 75 -8.20 -10.94 -6.49
C GLN A 75 -9.12 -10.23 -5.48
N GLU A 76 -8.67 -9.12 -4.89
CA GLU A 76 -9.48 -8.36 -3.94
C GLU A 76 -10.68 -7.65 -4.57
N VAL A 77 -10.58 -7.20 -5.83
CA VAL A 77 -11.73 -6.67 -6.58
C VAL A 77 -12.86 -7.69 -6.64
N TYR A 78 -12.55 -8.94 -6.97
CA TYR A 78 -13.56 -10.00 -7.06
C TYR A 78 -14.14 -10.35 -5.67
N SER A 79 -13.28 -10.49 -4.66
CA SER A 79 -13.70 -10.72 -3.27
C SER A 79 -14.65 -9.62 -2.76
N TYR A 80 -14.34 -8.36 -3.07
CA TYR A 80 -15.19 -7.23 -2.71
C TYR A 80 -16.54 -7.26 -3.44
N ALA A 81 -16.54 -7.58 -4.73
CA ALA A 81 -17.77 -7.68 -5.52
C ALA A 81 -18.69 -8.82 -5.00
N GLU A 82 -18.14 -9.97 -4.63
CA GLU A 82 -18.91 -11.09 -4.07
C GLU A 82 -19.53 -10.76 -2.71
N THR A 83 -18.85 -9.98 -1.87
CA THR A 83 -19.34 -9.63 -0.52
C THR A 83 -20.34 -8.47 -0.50
N THR A 84 -20.48 -7.73 -1.60
CA THR A 84 -21.39 -6.59 -1.74
C THR A 84 -22.58 -6.84 -2.68
N SER A 85 -22.70 -8.07 -3.22
CA SER A 85 -23.79 -8.52 -4.10
C SER A 85 -25.02 -9.03 -3.34
#